data_AF-A0A4P6A562-F1
#
_entry.id   AF-A0A4P6A562-F1
#
_cell.length_a   1.000
_cell.length_b   1.000
_cell.length_c   1.000
_cell.angle_alpha   90.00
_cell.angle_beta   90.00
_cell.angle_gamma   90.00
#
_symmetry.space_group_name_H-M   'P 1'
#
loop_
_entity.id
_entity.type
_entity.pdbx_description
1 polymer ?
#
loop_
_entity_poly.entity_id
_entity_poly.type
_entity_poly.pdbx_seq_one_letter_code
_entity_poly.pdbx_strand_id
1 'polypeptide(L)'
;MLSKLYKKYKNRKRRVKYEKGYATFHIDELSIFKFSGWAHVNHLENAKPCHVLFKLNNTIICQTQASIFREDLKKAGIGNGGCGFSVEPNWQAFEAGSNVIVMYVNDKPVHVFNVTITTKQLMVAMTGQIHRQIDLAKAEIIKSISGR
;
A
#
# COMPACT_ATOMS: atom_id res chain seq x y z
N MET A 1 -25.42 -34.38 0.78
CA MET A 1 -24.81 -33.66 1.93
C MET A 1 -23.54 -32.85 1.59
N LEU A 2 -23.28 -32.48 0.33
CA LEU A 2 -22.05 -31.76 -0.07
C LEU A 2 -22.15 -30.21 -0.02
N SER A 3 -23.35 -29.65 0.15
CA SER A 3 -23.57 -28.19 0.05
C SER A 3 -23.16 -27.39 1.28
N LYS A 4 -23.19 -28.00 2.48
CA LYS A 4 -22.83 -27.33 3.74
C LYS A 4 -21.31 -27.24 3.94
N LEU A 5 -20.56 -28.26 3.52
CA LEU A 5 -19.09 -28.27 3.57
C LEU A 5 -18.48 -27.30 2.54
N TYR A 6 -19.02 -27.23 1.33
CA TYR A 6 -18.54 -26.31 0.29
C TYR A 6 -18.71 -24.83 0.68
N LYS A 7 -19.84 -24.46 1.32
CA LYS A 7 -20.05 -23.11 1.88
C LYS A 7 -19.11 -22.79 3.06
N LYS A 8 -18.78 -23.77 3.90
CA LYS A 8 -17.86 -23.59 5.04
C LYS A 8 -16.41 -23.34 4.57
N TYR A 9 -16.00 -23.93 3.45
CA TYR A 9 -14.65 -23.74 2.90
C TYR A 9 -14.47 -22.36 2.24
N LYS A 10 -15.48 -21.86 1.52
CA LYS A 10 -15.46 -20.51 0.90
C LYS A 10 -15.52 -19.37 1.92
N ASN A 11 -16.01 -19.63 3.14
CA ASN A 11 -16.19 -18.64 4.21
C ASN A 11 -15.07 -18.61 5.26
N ARG A 12 -13.96 -19.35 5.08
CA ARG A 12 -12.71 -19.07 5.81
C ARG A 12 -12.01 -17.84 5.23
N LYS A 13 -12.73 -16.72 5.07
CA LYS A 13 -12.09 -15.41 5.06
C LYS A 13 -11.42 -15.29 6.43
N ARG A 14 -10.09 -15.41 6.46
CA ARG A 14 -9.27 -15.16 7.66
C ARG A 14 -9.76 -13.84 8.26
N ARG A 15 -10.50 -13.90 9.37
CA ARG A 15 -10.87 -12.70 10.12
C ARG A 15 -9.55 -12.18 10.70
N VAL A 16 -8.92 -11.25 9.99
CA VAL A 16 -7.79 -10.50 10.53
C VAL A 16 -8.33 -9.80 11.78
N LYS A 17 -7.79 -10.15 12.95
CA LYS A 17 -8.18 -9.52 14.21
C LYS A 17 -7.51 -8.15 14.25
N TYR A 18 -8.28 -7.09 13.97
CA TYR A 18 -7.77 -5.72 14.01
C TYR A 18 -7.65 -5.23 15.45
N GLU A 19 -6.56 -4.52 15.76
CA GLU A 19 -6.47 -3.78 17.02
C GLU A 19 -7.21 -2.44 16.88
N LYS A 20 -8.52 -2.47 17.14
CA LYS A 20 -9.37 -1.27 17.07
C LYS A 20 -8.80 -0.19 18.00
N GLY A 21 -8.54 0.99 17.45
CA GLY A 21 -8.01 2.14 18.20
C GLY A 21 -6.49 2.23 18.30
N TYR A 22 -5.73 1.25 17.76
CA TYR A 22 -4.26 1.31 17.77
C TYR A 22 -3.71 2.52 17.01
N ALA A 23 -4.24 2.76 15.81
CA ALA A 23 -3.84 3.87 14.96
C ALA A 23 -5.05 4.54 14.31
N THR A 24 -4.93 5.83 14.06
CA THR A 24 -5.85 6.62 13.24
C THR A 24 -5.19 6.87 11.88
N PHE A 25 -5.94 6.77 10.80
CA PHE A 25 -5.41 6.95 9.44
C PHE A 25 -6.47 7.49 8.50
N HIS A 26 -6.02 8.01 7.37
CA HIS A 26 -6.83 8.32 6.20
C HIS A 26 -6.11 7.86 4.94
N ILE A 27 -6.86 7.46 3.93
CA ILE A 27 -6.33 7.09 2.63
C ILE A 27 -6.80 8.12 1.61
N ASP A 28 -5.84 8.85 1.03
CA ASP A 28 -6.11 9.83 -0.01
C ASP A 28 -6.21 9.14 -1.38
N GLU A 29 -5.36 8.15 -1.64
CA GLU A 29 -5.38 7.35 -2.86
C GLU A 29 -5.02 5.89 -2.56
N LEU A 30 -5.76 4.97 -3.19
CA LEU A 30 -5.49 3.53 -3.16
C LEU A 30 -5.67 2.95 -4.56
N SER A 31 -4.64 3.08 -5.39
CA SER A 31 -4.65 2.64 -6.78
C SER A 31 -3.45 1.77 -7.10
N ILE A 32 -3.48 1.06 -8.23
CA ILE A 32 -2.33 0.25 -8.70
C ILE A 32 -1.06 1.08 -8.96
N PHE A 33 -1.18 2.41 -9.04
CA PHE A 33 -0.06 3.31 -9.32
C PHE A 33 0.45 4.02 -8.06
N LYS A 34 -0.41 4.21 -7.06
CA LYS A 34 -0.05 5.00 -5.88
C LYS A 34 -0.92 4.68 -4.68
N PHE A 35 -0.25 4.55 -3.54
CA PHE A 35 -0.85 4.46 -2.22
C PHE A 35 -0.43 5.70 -1.45
N SER A 36 -1.38 6.55 -1.06
CA SER A 36 -1.09 7.76 -0.27
C SER A 36 -2.16 8.04 0.77
N GLY A 37 -1.76 8.74 1.82
CA GLY A 37 -2.61 9.05 2.95
C GLY A 37 -1.79 9.52 4.14
N TRP A 38 -2.32 9.30 5.34
CA TRP A 38 -1.60 9.51 6.58
C TRP A 38 -1.97 8.46 7.63
N ALA A 39 -1.06 8.19 8.56
CA ALA A 39 -1.28 7.25 9.66
C ALA A 39 -0.55 7.72 10.93
N HIS A 40 -1.24 7.65 12.07
CA HIS A 40 -0.76 8.09 13.37
C HIS A 40 -1.12 7.05 14.44
N VAL A 41 -0.15 6.64 15.27
CA VAL A 41 -0.39 5.70 16.38
C VAL A 41 -0.93 6.46 17.59
N ASN A 42 -2.08 6.04 18.13
CA ASN A 42 -2.82 6.82 19.12
C ASN A 42 -2.21 6.83 20.54
N HIS A 43 -1.31 5.88 20.85
CA HIS A 43 -0.83 5.64 22.22
C HIS A 43 0.69 5.75 22.39
N LEU A 44 1.41 6.36 21.44
CA LEU A 44 2.86 6.52 21.55
C LEU A 44 3.23 7.93 22.02
N GLU A 45 3.91 8.01 23.17
CA GLU A 45 4.51 9.23 23.72
C GLU A 45 5.68 9.77 22.87
N ASN A 46 5.99 9.14 21.74
CA ASN A 46 7.08 9.52 20.85
C ASN A 46 6.54 9.83 19.45
N ALA A 47 6.76 11.07 19.00
CA ALA A 47 6.37 11.63 17.69
C ALA A 47 7.16 11.05 16.50
N LYS A 48 7.55 9.78 16.56
CA LYS A 48 8.28 9.11 15.48
C LYS A 48 7.30 8.75 14.35
N PRO A 49 7.71 8.88 13.08
CA PRO A 49 6.98 8.31 11.95
C PRO A 49 6.65 6.83 12.19
N CYS A 50 5.43 6.43 11.84
CA CYS A 50 5.04 5.03 11.93
C CYS A 50 5.34 4.30 10.61
N HIS A 51 5.67 3.02 10.71
CA HIS A 51 5.86 2.17 9.55
C HIS A 51 4.51 1.72 9.02
N VAL A 52 4.20 2.07 7.77
CA VAL A 52 2.97 1.67 7.08
C VAL A 52 3.30 0.57 6.09
N LEU A 53 2.55 -0.52 6.15
CA LEU A 53 2.78 -1.73 5.36
C LEU A 53 1.46 -2.25 4.79
N PHE A 54 1.43 -2.56 3.50
CA PHE A 54 0.26 -3.15 2.86
C PHE A 54 0.59 -4.56 2.38
N LYS A 55 -0.31 -5.51 2.66
CA LYS A 55 -0.19 -6.90 2.21
C LYS A 55 -1.42 -7.34 1.42
N LEU A 56 -1.19 -8.08 0.35
CA LEU A 56 -2.20 -8.81 -0.42
C LEU A 56 -1.87 -10.30 -0.32
N ASN A 57 -2.79 -11.12 0.20
CA ASN A 57 -2.58 -12.57 0.36
C ASN A 57 -1.23 -12.95 1.04
N ASN A 58 -0.85 -12.25 2.11
CA ASN A 58 0.45 -12.35 2.82
C ASN A 58 1.68 -11.81 2.07
N THR A 59 1.59 -11.46 0.79
CA THR A 59 2.66 -10.80 0.04
C THR A 59 2.69 -9.31 0.35
N ILE A 60 3.87 -8.76 0.65
CA ILE A 60 4.05 -7.32 0.82
C ILE A 60 3.94 -6.66 -0.55
N ILE A 61 2.99 -5.73 -0.71
CA ILE A 61 2.81 -4.98 -1.96
C ILE A 61 3.54 -3.63 -1.91
N CYS A 62 3.58 -2.97 -0.74
CA CYS A 62 4.41 -1.80 -0.48
C CYS A 62 4.54 -1.57 1.01
N GLN A 63 5.57 -0.81 1.37
CA GLN A 63 5.78 -0.31 2.71
C GLN A 63 6.56 1.01 2.68
N THR A 64 6.33 1.87 3.66
CA THR A 64 7.02 3.15 3.78
C THR A 64 6.87 3.72 5.19
N GLN A 65 7.73 4.68 5.55
CA GLN A 65 7.56 5.48 6.75
C GLN A 65 6.55 6.60 6.49
N ALA A 66 5.58 6.75 7.37
CA ALA A 66 4.65 7.86 7.36
C ALA A 66 5.33 9.09 7.97
N SER A 67 6.24 9.72 7.21
CA SER A 67 7.07 10.85 7.66
C SER A 67 6.87 12.14 6.86
N ILE A 68 6.01 12.12 5.84
CA ILE A 68 5.76 13.29 4.99
C ILE A 68 5.00 14.32 5.81
N PHE A 69 5.53 15.55 5.86
CA PHE A 69 4.89 16.65 6.58
C PHE A 69 3.62 17.13 5.87
N ARG A 70 2.57 17.34 6.67
CA ARG A 70 1.25 17.80 6.24
C ARG A 70 0.77 18.92 7.17
N GLU A 71 0.60 20.10 6.59
CA GLU A 71 0.22 21.30 7.34
C GLU A 71 -1.20 21.22 7.90
N ASP A 72 -2.11 20.61 7.14
CA ASP A 72 -3.50 20.36 7.56
C ASP A 72 -3.57 19.47 8.81
N LEU A 73 -2.73 18.42 8.87
CA LEU A 73 -2.67 17.52 10.02
C LEU A 73 -2.03 18.19 11.24
N LYS A 74 -1.01 19.03 11.04
CA LYS A 74 -0.44 19.84 12.12
C LYS A 74 -1.48 20.80 12.71
N LYS A 75 -2.24 21.50 11.85
CA LYS A 75 -3.31 22.41 12.29
C LYS A 75 -4.44 21.68 13.02
N ALA A 76 -4.74 20.45 12.64
CA ALA A 76 -5.73 19.59 13.30
C ALA A 76 -5.24 18.96 14.63
N GLY A 77 -3.97 19.14 15.01
CA GLY A 77 -3.40 18.55 16.22
C GLY A 77 -3.14 17.04 16.10
N ILE A 78 -3.02 16.50 14.89
CA ILE A 78 -2.74 15.08 14.65
C ILE A 78 -1.22 14.88 14.61
N GLY A 79 -0.66 14.38 15.72
CA GLY A 79 0.78 14.22 15.89
C GLY A 79 1.54 15.54 15.73
N ASN A 80 2.71 15.50 15.08
CA ASN A 80 3.50 16.69 14.72
C ASN A 80 3.27 17.15 13.26
N GLY A 81 2.26 16.60 12.58
CA GLY A 81 2.01 16.77 11.14
C GLY A 81 2.91 15.93 10.23
N GLY A 82 3.96 15.28 10.74
CA GLY A 82 4.87 14.39 10.01
C GLY A 82 4.37 12.95 9.96
N CYS A 83 3.13 12.74 9.48
CA CYS A 83 2.47 11.44 9.47
C CYS A 83 1.88 11.06 8.10
N GLY A 84 2.22 11.80 7.04
CA GLY A 84 1.82 11.50 5.67
C GLY A 84 2.69 10.42 5.01
N PHE A 85 2.14 9.71 4.03
CA PHE A 85 2.87 8.76 3.20
C PHE A 85 2.43 8.80 1.74
N SER A 86 3.33 8.40 0.85
CA SER A 86 3.10 8.23 -0.58
C SER A 86 4.08 7.21 -1.13
N VAL A 87 3.60 6.12 -1.71
CA VAL A 87 4.43 5.01 -2.21
C VAL A 87 3.78 4.33 -3.43
N GLU A 88 4.59 3.96 -4.42
CA GLU A 88 4.14 3.15 -5.56
C GLU A 88 4.06 1.67 -5.11
N PRO A 89 2.92 0.99 -5.28
CA PRO A 89 2.81 -0.42 -4.95
C PRO A 89 3.47 -1.30 -6.01
N ASN A 90 3.84 -2.52 -5.62
CA ASN A 90 4.17 -3.56 -6.59
C ASN A 90 2.90 -3.96 -7.36
N TRP A 91 2.71 -3.34 -8.52
CA TRP A 91 1.54 -3.54 -9.36
C TRP A 91 1.38 -5.01 -9.83
N GLN A 92 2.49 -5.76 -9.92
CA GLN A 92 2.49 -7.15 -10.40
C GLN A 92 1.82 -8.11 -9.41
N ALA A 93 1.65 -7.70 -8.16
CA ALA A 93 0.97 -8.51 -7.16
C ALA A 93 -0.56 -8.52 -7.33
N PHE A 94 -1.12 -7.58 -8.09
CA PHE A 94 -2.57 -7.45 -8.26
C PHE A 94 -3.10 -8.33 -9.39
N GLU A 95 -4.35 -8.75 -9.23
CA GLU A 95 -5.12 -9.42 -10.29
C GLU A 95 -6.28 -8.52 -10.74
N ALA A 96 -6.78 -8.75 -11.96
CA ALA A 96 -8.01 -8.11 -12.40
C ALA A 96 -9.19 -8.58 -11.53
N GLY A 97 -10.02 -7.64 -11.08
CA GLY A 97 -11.10 -7.89 -10.14
C GLY A 97 -10.78 -7.42 -8.72
N SER A 98 -11.35 -8.10 -7.74
CA SER A 98 -11.31 -7.66 -6.34
C SER A 98 -10.06 -8.17 -5.61
N ASN A 99 -9.28 -7.26 -5.06
CA ASN A 99 -8.06 -7.51 -4.31
C ASN A 99 -8.27 -7.11 -2.84
N VAL A 100 -8.03 -8.03 -1.91
CA VAL A 100 -8.20 -7.81 -0.46
C VAL A 100 -6.86 -7.41 0.16
N ILE A 101 -6.73 -6.15 0.50
CA ILE A 101 -5.48 -5.57 1.00
C ILE A 101 -5.59 -5.33 2.49
N VAL A 102 -4.63 -5.81 3.26
CA VAL A 102 -4.54 -5.56 4.70
C VAL A 102 -3.48 -4.48 4.94
N MET A 103 -3.85 -3.41 5.62
CA MET A 103 -2.92 -2.39 6.11
C MET A 103 -2.46 -2.74 7.52
N TYR A 104 -1.16 -2.57 7.72
CA TYR A 104 -0.47 -2.70 8.99
C TYR A 104 0.18 -1.37 9.33
N VAL A 105 0.14 -1.00 10.61
CA VAL A 105 0.90 0.10 11.19
C VAL A 105 1.78 -0.49 12.27
N ASN A 106 3.11 -0.33 12.16
CA ASN A 106 4.10 -0.96 13.05
C ASN A 106 3.78 -2.45 13.29
N ASP A 107 3.62 -3.19 12.19
CA ASP A 107 3.32 -4.64 12.16
C ASP A 107 1.98 -5.08 12.76
N LYS A 108 1.14 -4.14 13.22
CA LYS A 108 -0.22 -4.44 13.71
C LYS A 108 -1.25 -4.22 12.61
N PRO A 109 -2.11 -5.20 12.31
CA PRO A 109 -3.15 -5.03 11.29
C PRO A 109 -4.22 -4.04 11.79
N VAL A 110 -4.44 -2.98 11.03
CA VAL A 110 -5.37 -1.90 11.41
C VAL A 110 -6.63 -1.85 10.54
N HIS A 111 -6.55 -2.28 9.28
CA HIS A 111 -7.68 -2.19 8.35
C HIS A 111 -7.58 -3.18 7.17
N VAL A 112 -8.73 -3.49 6.56
CA VAL A 112 -8.81 -4.23 5.28
C VAL A 112 -9.58 -3.44 4.23
N PHE A 113 -8.96 -3.27 3.07
CA PHE A 113 -9.52 -2.64 1.89
C PHE A 113 -9.89 -3.70 0.86
N ASN A 114 -10.99 -3.48 0.15
CA ASN A 114 -11.31 -4.21 -1.08
C ASN A 114 -11.09 -3.26 -2.25
N VAL A 115 -10.07 -3.50 -3.04
CA VAL A 115 -9.70 -2.67 -4.19
C VAL A 115 -10.02 -3.42 -5.47
N THR A 116 -10.82 -2.80 -6.33
CA THR A 116 -11.12 -3.37 -7.65
C THR A 116 -10.12 -2.84 -8.66
N ILE A 117 -9.39 -3.74 -9.31
CA ILE A 117 -8.43 -3.43 -10.38
C ILE A 117 -9.00 -3.90 -11.71
N THR A 118 -8.98 -3.04 -12.72
CA THR A 118 -9.42 -3.38 -14.08
C THR A 118 -8.27 -3.91 -14.91
N THR A 119 -8.57 -4.72 -15.92
CA THR A 119 -7.57 -5.17 -16.91
C THR A 119 -6.89 -3.97 -17.59
N LYS A 120 -7.64 -2.89 -17.86
CA LYS A 120 -7.09 -1.65 -18.41
C LYS A 120 -6.01 -1.04 -17.51
N GLN A 121 -6.24 -0.98 -16.20
CA GLN A 121 -5.24 -0.47 -15.24
C GLN A 121 -3.98 -1.33 -15.22
N LEU A 122 -4.11 -2.66 -15.28
CA LEU A 122 -2.97 -3.58 -15.39
C LEU A 122 -2.19 -3.36 -16.70
N MET A 123 -2.88 -3.23 -17.83
CA MET A 123 -2.22 -2.94 -19.12
C MET A 123 -1.45 -1.61 -19.09
N VAL A 124 -2.02 -0.57 -18.46
CA VAL A 124 -1.34 0.73 -18.32
C VAL A 124 -0.09 0.59 -17.43
N ALA A 125 -0.18 -0.15 -16.32
CA ALA A 125 0.97 -0.40 -15.45
C ALA A 125 2.09 -1.19 -16.17
N MET A 126 1.72 -2.24 -16.92
CA MET A 126 2.65 -3.00 -17.76
C MET A 126 3.36 -2.12 -18.77
N THR A 127 2.61 -1.34 -19.54
CA THR A 127 3.16 -0.42 -20.54
C THR A 127 4.07 0.63 -19.90
N GLY A 128 3.70 1.17 -18.74
CA GLY A 128 4.55 2.09 -17.98
C GLY A 128 5.88 1.46 -17.54
N GLN A 129 5.87 0.21 -17.07
CA GLN A 129 7.10 -0.51 -16.72
C GLN A 129 7.99 -0.76 -17.95
N ILE A 130 7.41 -1.10 -19.10
CA ILE A 130 8.17 -1.29 -20.35
C ILE A 130 8.90 0.01 -20.73
N HIS A 131 8.20 1.15 -20.70
CA HIS A 131 8.83 2.44 -21.00
C HIS A 131 9.99 2.76 -20.04
N ARG A 132 9.79 2.56 -18.72
CA ARG A 132 10.85 2.74 -17.73
C ARG A 132 12.07 1.86 -18.00
N GLN A 133 11.87 0.59 -18.38
CA GLN A 133 12.97 -0.31 -18.72
C GLN A 133 13.72 0.12 -19.99
N ILE A 134 13.00 0.61 -21.00
CA ILE A 134 13.62 1.18 -22.21
C ILE A 134 14.49 2.39 -21.86
N ASP A 135 13.99 3.29 -21.01
CA ASP A 135 14.71 4.50 -20.62
C ASP A 135 15.98 4.17 -19.81
N LEU A 136 15.89 3.20 -18.89
CA LEU A 136 17.04 2.69 -18.14
C LEU A 136 18.09 2.07 -19.08
N ALA A 137 17.67 1.22 -20.01
CA ALA A 137 18.57 0.60 -20.98
C ALA A 137 19.27 1.64 -21.87
N LYS A 138 18.54 2.68 -22.31
CA LYS A 138 19.13 3.81 -23.06
C LYS A 138 20.18 4.54 -22.23
N ALA A 139 19.88 4.85 -20.97
CA ALA A 139 20.81 5.55 -20.09
C ALA A 139 22.10 4.74 -19.83
N GLU A 140 21.98 3.42 -19.66
CA GLU A 140 23.12 2.52 -19.51
C GLU A 140 24.00 2.47 -20.76
N ILE A 141 23.39 2.38 -21.95
CA ILE A 141 24.12 2.42 -23.23
C ILE A 141 24.90 3.73 -23.37
N ILE A 142 24.25 4.88 -23.13
CA ILE A 142 24.90 6.20 -23.22
C ILE A 142 26.11 6.26 -22.27
N LYS A 143 25.94 5.82 -21.02
CA LYS A 143 27.02 5.80 -20.02
C LYS A 143 28.19 4.91 -20.46
N SER A 144 27.91 3.78 -21.11
CA SER A 144 28.96 2.86 -21.61
C SER A 144 29.77 3.44 -22.76
N ILE A 145 29.16 4.32 -23.57
CA ILE A 145 29.82 5.00 -24.70
C ILE A 145 30.59 6.23 -24.21
N SER A 146 30.04 7.00 -23.28
CA SER A 146 30.67 8.22 -22.74
C SER A 146 31.79 7.95 -21.72
N GLY A 147 31.90 6.71 -21.24
CA GLY A 147 32.96 6.26 -20.33
C GLY A 147 34.22 5.73 -21.03
N ARG A 148 34.33 5.92 -22.35
CA ARG A 148 35.57 5.74 -23.13
C ARG A 148 36.15 7.08 -23.53
#